data_AF-A0A6F8UYY4-F1
#
_entry.id   AF-A0A6F8UYY4-F1
#
_cell.length_a   1.000
_cell.length_b   1.000
_cell.length_c   1.000
_cell.angle_alpha   90.00
_cell.angle_beta   90.00
_cell.angle_gamma   90.00
#
_symmetry.space_group_name_H-M   'P 1'
#
loop_
_entity.id
_entity.type
_entity.pdbx_description
1 polymer ?
#
loop_
_entity_poly.entity_id
_entity_poly.type
_entity_poly.pdbx_seq_one_letter_code
_entity_poly.pdbx_strand_id
1 'polypeptide(L)'
;MRVLLVLIAFGMIAVPALLMLAREELPRGRRIGRALVIFLAPAIALGFIHGVPELDGRALNNPNAWTMLRLVLTAFALILPWCLYVWFTARR
;
A
#
# COMPACT_ATOMS: atom_id res chain seq x y z
N MET A 1 20.62 3.91 -6.16
CA MET A 1 19.73 4.20 -5.02
C MET A 1 18.25 4.17 -5.37
N ARG A 2 17.77 4.90 -6.41
CA ARG A 2 16.35 4.91 -6.81
C ARG A 2 15.75 3.51 -7.05
N VAL A 3 16.44 2.66 -7.79
CA VAL A 3 15.97 1.28 -8.10
C VAL A 3 15.80 0.45 -6.84
N LEU A 4 16.76 0.52 -5.92
CA LEU A 4 16.72 -0.22 -4.65
C LEU A 4 15.50 0.18 -3.81
N LEU A 5 15.22 1.47 -3.68
CA LEU A 5 14.07 1.98 -2.93
C LEU A 5 12.74 1.54 -3.54
N VAL A 6 12.64 1.52 -4.87
CA VAL A 6 11.45 1.02 -5.57
C VAL A 6 11.26 -0.48 -5.32
N LEU A 7 12.34 -1.27 -5.36
CA LEU A 7 12.27 -2.70 -5.06
C LEU A 7 11.87 -2.97 -3.61
N ILE A 8 12.38 -2.18 -2.66
CA ILE A 8 11.98 -2.28 -1.24
C ILE A 8 10.50 -1.94 -1.08
N ALA A 9 10.04 -0.83 -1.67
CA ALA A 9 8.63 -0.43 -1.61
C ALA A 9 7.72 -1.50 -2.25
N PHE A 10 8.13 -2.05 -3.39
CA PHE A 10 7.42 -3.15 -4.03
C PHE A 10 7.38 -4.39 -3.14
N GLY A 11 8.51 -4.78 -2.54
CA GLY A 11 8.59 -5.91 -1.61
C GLY A 11 7.66 -5.72 -0.40
N MET A 12 7.63 -4.53 0.19
CA MET A 12 6.76 -4.19 1.32
C MET A 12 5.26 -4.41 1.01
N ILE A 13 4.85 -4.24 -0.24
CA ILE A 13 3.47 -4.44 -0.69
C ILE A 13 3.24 -5.90 -1.12
N ALA A 14 4.16 -6.47 -1.90
CA ALA A 14 3.99 -7.78 -2.53
C ALA A 14 4.13 -8.95 -1.54
N VAL A 15 5.07 -8.86 -0.59
CA VAL A 15 5.36 -9.93 0.38
C VAL A 15 4.11 -10.36 1.18
N PRO A 16 3.37 -9.48 1.88
CA PRO A 16 2.20 -9.89 2.63
C PRO A 16 1.07 -10.48 1.75
N ALA A 17 0.94 -10.04 0.50
CA ALA A 17 0.00 -10.62 -0.45
C ALA A 17 0.39 -12.05 -0.86
N LEU A 18 1.68 -12.28 -1.14
CA LEU A 18 2.23 -13.60 -1.46
C LEU A 18 2.11 -14.56 -0.26
N LEU A 19 2.41 -14.08 0.95
CA LEU A 19 2.20 -14.85 2.18
C LEU A 19 0.75 -15.28 2.35
N MET A 20 -0.22 -14.38 2.08
CA MET A 20 -1.64 -14.69 2.12
C MET A 20 -2.04 -15.75 1.08
N LEU A 21 -1.46 -15.68 -0.13
CA LEU A 21 -1.71 -16.61 -1.21
C LEU A 21 -1.16 -18.01 -0.93
N ALA A 22 0.01 -18.08 -0.29
CA ALA A 22 0.71 -19.32 0.05
C ALA A 22 0.03 -20.13 1.17
N ARG A 23 -0.92 -19.55 1.92
CA ARG A 23 -1.64 -20.29 2.98
C ARG A 23 -2.45 -21.42 2.36
N GLU A 24 -2.44 -22.62 2.90
CA GLU A 24 -3.21 -23.75 2.35
C GLU A 24 -4.55 -23.99 3.06
N GLU A 25 -4.70 -23.48 4.27
CA GLU A 25 -5.85 -23.73 5.14
C GLU A 25 -7.14 -22.99 4.72
N LEU A 26 -7.14 -22.27 3.59
CA LEU A 26 -8.27 -21.48 3.10
C LEU A 26 -8.68 -21.94 1.70
N PRO A 27 -9.98 -21.92 1.36
CA PRO A 27 -10.43 -22.23 -0.01
C PRO A 27 -9.82 -21.24 -1.00
N ARG A 28 -9.42 -21.74 -2.18
CA ARG A 28 -8.63 -21.03 -3.19
C ARG A 28 -9.19 -19.64 -3.53
N GLY A 29 -10.51 -19.52 -3.71
CA GLY A 29 -11.15 -18.23 -4.01
C GLY A 29 -10.97 -17.19 -2.91
N ARG A 30 -11.07 -17.58 -1.63
CA ARG A 30 -10.91 -16.66 -0.49
C ARG A 30 -9.44 -16.23 -0.31
N ARG A 31 -8.49 -17.09 -0.65
CA ARG A 31 -7.05 -16.76 -0.65
C ARG A 31 -6.72 -15.71 -1.69
N ILE A 32 -7.13 -15.96 -2.93
CA ILE A 32 -6.92 -15.04 -4.05
C ILE A 32 -7.57 -13.69 -3.76
N GLY A 33 -8.84 -13.68 -3.33
CA GLY A 33 -9.55 -12.43 -3.02
C GLY A 33 -8.86 -11.60 -1.93
N ARG A 34 -8.44 -12.23 -0.83
CA ARG A 34 -7.72 -11.54 0.26
C ARG A 34 -6.33 -11.05 -0.18
N ALA A 35 -5.57 -11.87 -0.89
CA ALA A 35 -4.27 -11.47 -1.44
C ALA A 35 -4.40 -10.30 -2.42
N LEU A 36 -5.45 -10.31 -3.26
CA LEU A 36 -5.75 -9.21 -4.17
C LEU A 36 -6.01 -7.92 -3.39
N VAL A 37 -6.84 -7.96 -2.34
CA VAL A 37 -7.12 -6.79 -1.50
C VAL A 37 -5.86 -6.23 -0.84
N ILE A 38 -5.01 -7.11 -0.29
CA ILE A 38 -3.73 -6.72 0.34
C ILE A 38 -2.84 -5.99 -0.67
N PHE A 39 -2.79 -6.45 -1.93
CA PHE A 39 -1.93 -5.88 -2.96
C PHE A 39 -2.51 -4.61 -3.61
N LEU A 40 -3.80 -4.63 -3.97
CA LEU A 40 -4.43 -3.57 -4.74
C LEU A 40 -4.70 -2.31 -3.91
N ALA A 41 -5.13 -2.46 -2.66
CA ALA A 41 -5.48 -1.33 -1.80
C ALA A 41 -4.35 -0.30 -1.65
N PRO A 42 -3.10 -0.68 -1.30
CA PRO A 42 -1.99 0.27 -1.21
C PRO A 42 -1.55 0.79 -2.59
N ALA A 43 -1.64 -0.02 -3.66
CA ALA A 43 -1.29 0.44 -5.00
C ALA A 43 -2.23 1.57 -5.48
N ILE A 44 -3.54 1.40 -5.24
CA ILE A 44 -4.55 2.42 -5.53
C ILE A 44 -4.32 3.67 -4.67
N ALA A 45 -4.08 3.50 -3.36
CA ALA A 45 -3.80 4.61 -2.45
C ALA A 45 -2.58 5.43 -2.90
N LEU A 46 -1.48 4.76 -3.25
CA LEU A 46 -0.27 5.41 -3.78
C LEU A 46 -0.54 6.15 -5.09
N GLY A 47 -1.35 5.55 -5.99
CA GLY A 47 -1.80 6.21 -7.21
C GLY A 47 -2.54 7.52 -6.94
N PHE A 48 -3.42 7.56 -5.94
CA PHE A 48 -4.12 8.78 -5.54
C PHE A 48 -3.19 9.80 -4.87
N ILE A 49 -2.31 9.38 -3.97
CA ILE A 49 -1.39 10.28 -3.25
C ILE A 49 -0.44 10.99 -4.22
N HIS A 50 0.03 10.27 -5.23
CA HIS A 50 1.00 10.79 -6.21
C HIS A 50 0.35 11.35 -7.48
N GLY A 51 -0.91 11.01 -7.78
CA GLY A 51 -1.63 11.44 -8.98
C GLY A 51 -2.28 12.81 -8.92
N VAL A 52 -2.44 13.42 -7.72
CA VAL A 52 -2.94 14.80 -7.62
C VAL A 52 -1.84 15.77 -8.10
N PRO A 53 -2.10 16.58 -9.14
CA PRO A 53 -1.07 17.43 -9.73
C PRO A 53 -0.60 18.50 -8.75
N GLU A 54 0.71 18.75 -8.77
CA GLU A 54 1.39 19.81 -8.01
C GLU A 54 0.97 21.24 -8.43
N LEU A 55 0.06 21.35 -9.41
CA LEU A 55 -0.53 22.59 -9.93
C LEU A 55 -1.84 23.00 -9.22
N ASP A 56 -2.35 22.21 -8.27
CA ASP A 56 -3.48 22.65 -7.45
C ASP A 56 -3.05 23.83 -6.57
N GLY A 57 -3.73 24.98 -6.65
CA GLY A 57 -3.38 26.21 -5.93
C GLY A 57 -3.24 26.06 -4.40
N ARG A 58 -3.77 24.97 -3.82
CA ARG A 58 -3.53 24.58 -2.41
C ARG A 58 -2.10 24.11 -2.14
N ALA A 59 -1.49 23.39 -3.07
CA ALA A 59 -0.10 22.93 -2.98
C ALA A 59 0.89 24.09 -3.13
N LEU A 60 0.57 25.08 -3.97
CA LEU A 60 1.38 26.30 -4.10
C LEU A 60 1.30 27.20 -2.86
N ASN A 61 0.14 27.27 -2.20
CA ASN A 61 -0.05 28.13 -1.04
C ASN A 61 0.61 27.57 0.25
N ASN A 62 0.67 26.24 0.40
CA ASN A 62 1.26 25.58 1.57
C ASN A 62 2.12 24.37 1.19
N PRO A 63 3.30 24.57 0.58
CA PRO A 63 4.12 23.50 0.01
C PRO A 63 4.64 22.51 1.06
N ASN A 64 5.01 23.00 2.24
CA ASN A 64 5.53 22.15 3.32
C ASN A 64 4.44 21.24 3.90
N ALA A 65 3.25 21.78 4.15
CA ALA A 65 2.12 21.01 4.66
C ALA A 65 1.69 19.92 3.68
N TRP A 66 1.66 20.25 2.38
CA TRP A 66 1.33 19.28 1.32
C TRP A 66 2.34 18.16 1.20
N THR A 67 3.64 18.48 1.27
CA THR A 67 4.72 17.49 1.24
C THR A 67 4.66 16.56 2.45
N MET A 68 4.45 17.12 3.65
CA MET A 68 4.36 16.35 4.87
C MET A 68 3.14 15.42 4.86
N LEU A 69 1.99 15.90 4.36
CA LEU A 69 0.80 15.07 4.18
C LEU A 69 1.06 13.91 3.21
N ARG A 70 1.64 14.16 2.04
CA ARG A 70 2.00 13.09 1.08
C ARG A 70 2.92 12.06 1.73
N LEU A 71 3.95 12.52 2.44
CA LEU A 71 4.92 11.63 3.09
C LEU A 71 4.25 10.72 4.14
N VAL A 72 3.37 11.29 4.97
CA VAL A 72 2.60 10.53 5.97
C VAL A 72 1.64 9.55 5.29
N LEU A 73 0.92 9.97 4.25
CA LEU A 73 0.00 9.09 3.51
C LEU A 73 0.74 7.95 2.79
N THR A 74 1.91 8.22 2.20
CA THR A 74 2.76 7.18 1.59
C THR A 74 3.25 6.19 2.63
N ALA A 75 3.67 6.65 3.82
CA ALA A 75 4.05 5.77 4.92
C ALA A 75 2.88 4.86 5.36
N PHE A 76 1.68 5.42 5.51
CA PHE A 76 0.49 4.64 5.81
C PHE A 76 0.17 3.62 4.72
N ALA A 77 0.27 4.00 3.44
CA ALA A 77 0.04 3.08 2.33
C ALA A 77 1.03 1.92 2.32
N LEU A 78 2.29 2.12 2.71
CA LEU A 78 3.29 1.06 2.80
C LEU A 78 3.06 0.10 3.97
N ILE A 79 2.46 0.57 5.06
CA ILE A 79 2.14 -0.23 6.25
C ILE A 79 0.81 -0.98 6.10
N LEU A 80 -0.15 -0.40 5.37
CA LEU A 80 -1.48 -0.94 5.14
C LEU A 80 -1.52 -2.44 4.72
N PRO A 81 -0.71 -2.93 3.77
CA PRO A 81 -0.74 -4.33 3.37
C PRO A 81 -0.38 -5.30 4.50
N TRP A 82 0.51 -4.91 5.42
CA TRP A 82 0.83 -5.69 6.61
C TRP A 82 -0.31 -5.69 7.63
N CYS A 83 -0.94 -4.54 7.85
CA CYS A 83 -2.14 -4.45 8.69
C CYS A 83 -3.28 -5.33 8.15
N LEU A 84 -3.52 -5.30 6.85
CA LEU A 84 -4.54 -6.14 6.20
C LEU A 84 -4.20 -7.62 6.31
N TYR A 85 -2.93 -7.99 6.10
CA TYR A 85 -2.46 -9.37 6.30
C TYR A 85 -2.74 -9.86 7.72
N VAL A 86 -2.30 -9.11 8.75
CA VAL A 86 -2.53 -9.44 10.16
C VAL A 86 -4.01 -9.50 10.50
N TRP A 87 -4.82 -8.58 9.97
CA TRP A 87 -6.26 -8.59 10.18
C TRP A 87 -6.94 -9.85 9.63
N PHE A 88 -6.56 -10.26 8.41
CA PHE A 88 -7.09 -11.47 7.79
C PHE A 88 -6.57 -12.77 8.45
N THR A 89 -5.42 -12.72 9.12
CA THR A 89 -4.88 -13.86 9.87
C THR A 89 -5.47 -13.96 11.28
N ALA A 90 -5.70 -12.84 11.95
CA ALA A 90 -6.26 -12.75 13.30
C ALA A 90 -7.78 -12.99 13.36
N ARG A 91 -8.52 -12.75 12.27
CA ARG A 91 -9.97 -13.08 12.14
C ARG A 91 -10.24 -14.58 11.85
N ARG A 92 -9.32 -15.46 12.20
CA ARG A 92 -9.57 -16.91 12.21
C ARG A 92 -10.18 -17.32 13.54
#